data_AF-A0A7J4S7E6-F1
#
_entry.id   AF-A0A7J4S7E6-F1
#
_cell.length_a   1.000
_cell.length_b   1.000
_cell.length_c   1.000
_cell.angle_alpha   90.00
_cell.angle_beta   90.00
_cell.angle_gamma   90.00
#
_symmetry.space_group_name_H-M   'P 1'
#
loop_
_entity.id
_entity.type
_entity.pdbx_description
1 polymer ?
#
loop_
_entity_poly.entity_id
_entity_poly.type
_entity_poly.pdbx_seq_one_letter_code
_entity_poly.pdbx_strand_id
1 'polypeptide(L)'
;MKRKDILQRLEERLARGEISEKTYLDIKARYDAEPEEPEAASPGPDLTASIHEAVQRATDEALRASQESMRAVSESVRATSETMRSMDFSGVGVKLSGEEIRIVGSGVVSGNPVKTVEFKVAGSGRIQGPLECQTVRVSGSCDLDGDVRCVDFRSSGSSRVAGSLHAEDVDVSGALEVAKDLNAVDVSASGSLRVDGSLSAQDFHSAGNVQVRGELKAQDVDIELGGSSRIGTIQGQDIVVRVSGGFLRSRGDLTVDRIVGQDVDLVRTTAAYVQGQDVRIGPHCRIDTVVAQELVVHESSEVKERRVQNE
;
A
#
# COMPACT_ATOMS: atom_id res chain seq x y z
N MET A 1 65.15 12.46 21.73
CA MET A 1 66.46 12.02 21.20
C MET A 1 67.38 11.87 22.39
N LYS A 2 68.13 10.76 22.50
CA LYS A 2 68.94 10.51 23.70
C LYS A 2 70.12 11.49 23.75
N ARG A 3 70.40 12.06 24.91
CA ARG A 3 71.52 12.99 25.18
C ARG A 3 72.87 12.50 24.64
N LYS A 4 73.09 11.18 24.67
CA LYS A 4 74.28 10.51 24.12
C LYS A 4 74.43 10.65 22.60
N ASP A 5 73.32 10.59 21.85
CA ASP A 5 73.36 10.64 20.39
C ASP A 5 73.70 12.06 19.88
N ILE A 6 73.33 13.09 20.65
CA ILE A 6 73.62 14.49 20.33
C ILE A 6 75.09 14.82 20.60
N LEU A 7 75.65 14.35 21.72
CA LEU A 7 77.06 14.56 22.07
C LEU A 7 78.01 13.81 21.12
N GLN A 8 77.65 12.60 20.69
CA GLN A 8 78.44 11.82 19.74
C GLN A 8 78.53 12.50 18.36
N ARG A 9 77.43 13.09 17.88
CA ARG A 9 77.43 13.88 16.63
C ARG A 9 78.24 15.18 16.76
N LEU A 10 78.30 15.79 17.94
CA LEU A 10 79.13 16.97 18.18
C LEU A 10 80.63 16.62 18.16
N GLU A 11 81.02 15.48 18.72
CA GLU A 11 82.42 14.98 18.66
C GLU A 11 82.86 14.66 17.23
N GLU A 12 81.99 14.05 16.43
CA GLU A 12 82.26 13.80 15.01
C GLU A 12 82.41 15.09 14.18
N ARG A 13 81.76 16.18 14.59
CA ARG A 13 81.88 17.49 13.91
C ARG A 13 83.12 18.26 14.35
N LEU A 14 83.58 18.08 15.59
CA LEU A 14 84.89 18.56 16.05
C LEU A 14 86.02 17.83 15.31
N ALA A 15 85.92 16.51 15.17
CA ALA A 15 86.91 15.69 14.47
C ALA A 15 87.04 16.03 12.97
N ARG A 16 85.96 16.56 12.36
CA ARG A 16 85.93 17.08 10.98
C ARG A 16 86.41 18.53 10.85
N GLY A 17 86.75 19.19 11.96
CA GLY A 17 87.24 20.57 11.99
C GLY A 17 86.17 21.64 11.72
N GLU A 18 84.89 21.26 11.73
CA GLU A 18 83.77 22.16 11.42
C GLU A 18 83.42 23.11 12.57
N ILE A 19 83.87 22.79 13.80
CA ILE A 19 83.68 23.59 15.00
C ILE A 19 84.98 23.66 15.79
N SER A 20 85.19 24.76 16.52
CA SER A 20 86.38 24.89 17.38
C SER A 20 86.23 24.11 18.69
N GLU A 21 87.34 23.67 19.27
CA GLU A 21 87.37 22.94 20.55
C GLU A 21 86.72 23.73 21.70
N LYS A 22 86.88 25.06 21.69
CA LYS A 22 86.24 25.96 22.65
C LYS A 22 84.71 25.95 22.52
N THR A 23 84.20 25.90 21.29
CA THR A 23 82.76 25.83 21.01
C THR A 23 82.16 24.48 21.43
N TYR A 24 82.89 23.38 21.25
CA TYR A 24 82.47 22.05 21.72
C TYR A 24 82.35 22.00 23.25
N LEU A 25 83.34 22.53 23.97
CA LEU A 25 83.34 22.54 25.44
C LEU A 25 82.22 23.40 26.03
N ASP A 26 81.90 24.56 25.44
CA ASP A 26 80.79 25.42 25.88
C ASP A 26 79.42 24.74 25.69
N ILE A 27 79.22 24.03 24.57
CA ILE A 27 77.96 23.33 24.31
C ILE A 27 77.84 22.12 25.24
N LYS A 28 78.93 21.38 25.45
CA LYS A 28 78.97 20.24 26.38
C LYS A 28 78.63 20.67 27.81
N ALA A 29 79.23 21.76 28.29
CA ALA A 29 78.97 22.29 29.62
C ALA A 29 77.52 22.73 29.82
N ARG A 30 76.85 23.29 28.79
CA ARG A 30 75.42 23.63 28.86
C ARG A 30 74.53 22.39 28.97
N TYR A 31 74.83 21.35 28.21
CA TYR A 31 74.08 20.09 28.26
C TYR A 31 74.37 19.25 29.52
N ASP A 32 75.51 19.46 30.19
CA ASP A 32 75.83 18.87 31.50
C ASP A 32 75.19 19.62 32.68
N ALA A 33 74.77 20.88 32.50
CA ALA A 33 74.19 21.71 33.56
C ALA A 33 72.65 21.76 33.57
N GLU A 34 71.98 21.22 32.56
CA GLU A 34 70.50 21.07 32.56
C GLU A 34 70.09 19.87 33.44
N PRO A 35 69.26 20.07 34.49
CA PRO A 35 68.69 18.95 35.24
C PRO A 35 67.74 18.15 34.33
N GLU A 36 67.86 16.82 34.31
CA GLU A 36 66.95 15.94 33.57
C GLU A 36 65.50 16.21 34.03
N GLU A 37 64.67 16.72 33.11
CA GLU A 37 63.22 16.71 33.30
C GLU A 37 62.75 15.27 33.53
N PRO A 38 61.86 14.99 34.49
CA PRO A 38 61.31 13.66 34.63
C PRO A 38 60.56 13.31 33.35
N GLU A 39 60.96 12.20 32.70
CA GLU A 39 60.22 11.60 31.59
C GLU A 39 58.75 11.51 31.98
N ALA A 40 57.88 12.18 31.23
CA ALA A 40 56.45 11.89 31.29
C ALA A 40 56.31 10.38 31.08
N ALA A 41 55.81 9.69 32.10
CA ALA A 41 55.65 8.25 32.11
C ALA A 41 55.02 7.81 30.79
N SER A 42 55.73 6.95 30.05
CA SER A 42 55.09 6.16 29.01
C SER A 42 53.91 5.45 29.67
N PRO A 43 52.68 5.53 29.11
CA PRO A 43 51.58 4.79 29.67
C PRO A 43 52.04 3.33 29.72
N GLY A 44 52.01 2.75 30.92
CA GLY A 44 52.56 1.42 31.16
C GLY A 44 51.97 0.38 30.19
N PRO A 45 52.62 -0.78 30.01
CA PRO A 45 52.20 -1.81 29.06
C PRO A 45 50.72 -2.21 29.15
N ASP A 46 50.07 -1.99 30.31
CA ASP A 46 48.64 -2.21 30.52
C ASP A 46 47.71 -1.22 29.80
N LEU A 47 48.10 0.04 29.63
CA LEU A 47 47.27 1.07 28.99
C LEU A 47 47.27 0.93 27.47
N THR A 48 48.41 0.59 26.87
CA THR A 48 48.49 0.31 25.43
C THR A 48 47.84 -1.03 25.07
N ALA A 49 47.95 -2.05 25.93
CA ALA A 49 47.24 -3.32 25.75
C ALA A 49 45.71 -3.15 25.87
N SER A 50 45.23 -2.40 26.87
CA SER A 50 43.79 -2.18 27.07
C SER A 50 43.15 -1.34 25.96
N ILE A 51 43.86 -0.34 25.42
CA ILE A 51 43.37 0.42 24.25
C ILE A 51 43.32 -0.49 23.01
N HIS A 52 44.36 -1.31 22.77
CA HIS A 52 44.38 -2.22 21.64
C HIS A 52 43.25 -3.26 21.73
N GLU A 53 43.02 -3.81 22.92
CA GLU A 53 41.95 -4.77 23.17
C GLU A 53 40.55 -4.13 23.07
N ALA A 54 40.39 -2.88 23.49
CA ALA A 54 39.15 -2.12 23.32
C ALA A 54 38.86 -1.82 21.84
N VAL A 55 39.88 -1.44 21.05
CA VAL A 55 39.75 -1.24 19.60
C VAL A 55 39.42 -2.57 18.92
N GLN A 56 40.10 -3.67 19.26
CA GLN A 56 39.78 -4.99 18.70
C GLN A 56 38.36 -5.43 19.02
N ARG A 57 37.89 -5.26 20.26
CA ARG A 57 36.50 -5.55 20.63
C ARG A 57 35.50 -4.71 19.84
N ALA A 58 35.73 -3.40 19.71
CA ALA A 58 34.86 -2.54 18.93
C ALA A 58 34.85 -2.91 17.43
N THR A 59 35.99 -3.36 16.90
CA THR A 59 36.11 -3.78 15.50
C THR A 59 35.39 -5.11 15.27
N ASP A 60 35.53 -6.07 16.18
CA ASP A 60 34.84 -7.37 16.13
C ASP A 60 33.33 -7.22 16.30
N GLU A 61 32.87 -6.33 17.18
CA GLU A 61 31.45 -6.01 17.35
C GLU A 61 30.87 -5.36 16.08
N ALA A 62 31.59 -4.41 15.48
CA ALA A 62 31.19 -3.80 14.22
C ALA A 62 31.16 -4.82 13.06
N LEU A 63 32.12 -5.76 13.03
CA LEU A 63 32.16 -6.81 12.02
C LEU A 63 30.98 -7.79 12.20
N ARG A 64 30.64 -8.16 13.44
CA ARG A 64 29.47 -9.00 13.74
C ARG A 64 28.17 -8.30 13.35
N ALA A 65 28.00 -7.04 13.73
CA ALA A 65 26.82 -6.26 13.35
C ALA A 65 26.69 -6.12 11.82
N SER A 66 27.80 -5.93 11.11
CA SER A 66 27.83 -5.90 9.65
C SER A 66 27.50 -7.25 9.03
N GLN A 67 28.02 -8.35 9.59
CA GLN A 67 27.72 -9.72 9.15
C GLN A 67 26.26 -10.11 9.41
N GLU A 68 25.69 -9.72 10.54
CA GLU A 68 24.26 -9.92 10.84
C GLU A 68 23.37 -9.11 9.89
N SER A 69 23.73 -7.87 9.60
CA SER A 69 23.03 -7.04 8.62
C SER A 69 23.11 -7.65 7.21
N MET A 70 24.30 -8.12 6.79
CA MET A 70 24.46 -8.81 5.51
C MET A 70 23.70 -10.13 5.45
N ARG A 71 23.62 -10.88 6.55
CA ARG A 71 22.79 -12.09 6.64
C ARG A 71 21.31 -11.75 6.49
N ALA A 72 20.81 -10.74 7.20
CA ALA A 72 19.43 -10.28 7.10
C ALA A 72 19.09 -9.80 5.67
N VAL A 73 20.00 -9.09 5.00
CA VAL A 73 19.84 -8.69 3.59
C VAL A 73 19.91 -9.90 2.65
N SER A 74 20.79 -10.88 2.92
CA SER A 74 20.85 -12.10 2.10
C SER A 74 19.61 -12.98 2.27
N GLU A 75 19.05 -13.04 3.48
CA GLU A 75 17.82 -13.75 3.78
C GLU A 75 16.61 -13.05 3.18
N SER A 76 16.56 -11.72 3.19
CA SER A 76 15.48 -10.97 2.53
C SER A 76 15.54 -11.11 1.00
N VAL A 77 16.73 -11.03 0.40
CA VAL A 77 16.93 -11.28 -1.04
C VAL A 77 16.56 -12.73 -1.40
N ARG A 78 16.93 -13.70 -0.56
CA ARG A 78 16.59 -15.11 -0.78
C ARG A 78 15.10 -15.38 -0.60
N ALA A 79 14.45 -14.79 0.40
CA ALA A 79 13.01 -14.88 0.60
C ALA A 79 12.24 -14.30 -0.60
N THR A 80 12.66 -13.13 -1.10
CA THR A 80 12.09 -12.52 -2.31
C THR A 80 12.30 -13.40 -3.55
N SER A 81 13.47 -14.03 -3.68
CA SER A 81 13.79 -14.96 -4.77
C SER A 81 13.06 -16.31 -4.65
N GLU A 82 12.73 -16.75 -3.45
CA GLU A 82 11.96 -17.97 -3.18
C GLU A 82 10.44 -17.74 -3.39
N THR A 83 9.89 -16.56 -3.08
CA THR A 83 8.51 -16.21 -3.48
C THR A 83 8.32 -16.16 -5.00
N MET A 84 9.37 -15.84 -5.77
CA MET A 84 9.32 -15.95 -7.24
C MET A 84 9.37 -17.40 -7.74
N ARG A 85 9.93 -18.33 -6.97
CA ARG A 85 10.10 -19.73 -7.36
C ARG A 85 8.88 -20.61 -7.11
N SER A 86 7.91 -20.14 -6.32
CA SER A 86 6.65 -20.85 -6.07
C SER A 86 5.52 -20.50 -7.05
N MET A 87 5.80 -19.64 -8.04
CA MET A 87 4.81 -19.27 -9.05
C MET A 87 5.02 -20.08 -10.33
N ASP A 88 4.00 -20.85 -10.70
CA ASP A 88 3.95 -21.57 -11.96
C ASP A 88 3.18 -20.75 -12.98
N PHE A 89 3.74 -20.60 -14.18
CA PHE A 89 3.12 -19.82 -15.24
C PHE A 89 2.95 -20.70 -16.48
N SER A 90 1.77 -20.66 -17.09
CA SER A 90 1.54 -21.31 -18.37
C SER A 90 0.76 -20.39 -19.29
N GLY A 91 1.26 -20.19 -20.51
CA GLY A 91 0.58 -19.36 -21.51
C GLY A 91 1.51 -18.55 -22.39
N VAL A 92 0.94 -17.97 -23.43
CA VAL A 92 1.66 -17.19 -24.44
C VAL A 92 1.66 -15.73 -24.00
N GLY A 93 2.87 -15.17 -23.81
CA GLY A 93 3.08 -13.74 -23.57
C GLY A 93 3.02 -13.28 -22.11
N VAL A 94 3.21 -14.20 -21.16
CA VAL A 94 3.51 -13.84 -19.76
C VAL A 94 4.95 -13.33 -19.68
N LYS A 95 5.12 -12.09 -19.23
CA LYS A 95 6.41 -11.46 -18.95
C LYS A 95 6.51 -11.19 -17.45
N LEU A 96 7.60 -11.66 -16.86
CA LEU A 96 7.96 -11.39 -15.47
C LEU A 96 9.15 -10.43 -15.46
N SER A 97 9.02 -9.32 -14.74
CA SER A 97 10.11 -8.39 -14.49
C SER A 97 10.14 -8.07 -13.01
N GLY A 98 10.78 -8.90 -12.20
CA GLY A 98 11.05 -8.68 -10.76
C GLY A 98 9.81 -8.41 -9.90
N GLU A 99 9.23 -7.24 -10.05
CA GLU A 99 8.10 -6.74 -9.29
C GLU A 99 6.81 -6.65 -10.14
N GLU A 100 6.91 -6.79 -11.46
CA GLU A 100 5.78 -6.75 -12.40
C GLU A 100 5.49 -8.13 -13.03
N ILE A 101 4.22 -8.55 -12.97
CA ILE A 101 3.67 -9.64 -13.78
C ILE A 101 2.79 -9.03 -14.85
N ARG A 102 3.17 -9.24 -16.12
CA ARG A 102 2.40 -8.78 -17.27
C ARG A 102 1.98 -9.95 -18.15
N ILE A 103 0.68 -10.12 -18.37
CA ILE A 103 0.13 -11.12 -19.29
C ILE A 103 -0.31 -10.41 -20.56
N VAL A 104 0.30 -10.72 -21.70
CA VAL A 104 -0.12 -10.23 -23.03
C VAL A 104 -0.57 -11.41 -23.88
N GLY A 105 -1.87 -11.54 -24.14
CA GLY A 105 -2.43 -12.68 -24.86
C GLY A 105 -3.23 -13.61 -23.96
N SER A 106 -2.69 -14.78 -23.61
CA SER A 106 -3.37 -15.71 -22.69
C SER A 106 -2.39 -16.32 -21.71
N GLY A 107 -2.71 -16.30 -20.42
CA GLY A 107 -1.81 -16.77 -19.38
C GLY A 107 -2.53 -17.19 -18.11
N VAL A 108 -2.04 -18.27 -17.53
CA VAL A 108 -2.38 -18.73 -16.19
C VAL A 108 -1.18 -18.46 -15.29
N VAL A 109 -1.44 -17.77 -14.18
CA VAL A 109 -0.51 -17.57 -13.09
C VAL A 109 -1.01 -18.41 -11.92
N SER A 110 -0.21 -19.32 -11.44
CA SER A 110 -0.52 -20.15 -10.28
C SER A 110 0.45 -19.79 -9.17
N GLY A 111 -0.05 -19.60 -7.95
CA GLY A 111 0.79 -19.34 -6.80
C GLY A 111 -0.03 -19.28 -5.52
N ASN A 112 0.61 -19.54 -4.39
CA ASN A 112 -0.07 -19.56 -3.10
C ASN A 112 0.78 -18.92 -2.00
N PRO A 113 0.66 -17.60 -1.75
CA PRO A 113 -0.03 -16.57 -2.56
C PRO A 113 0.81 -16.06 -3.74
N VAL A 114 0.17 -15.48 -4.74
CA VAL A 114 0.84 -14.71 -5.81
C VAL A 114 1.12 -13.30 -5.29
N LYS A 115 2.39 -12.96 -5.08
CA LYS A 115 2.83 -11.63 -4.60
C LYS A 115 3.57 -10.86 -5.70
N THR A 116 3.09 -9.68 -6.07
CA THR A 116 3.71 -8.83 -7.08
C THR A 116 3.44 -7.37 -6.77
N VAL A 117 4.30 -6.44 -7.17
CA VAL A 117 3.97 -5.01 -7.02
C VAL A 117 2.89 -4.62 -8.02
N GLU A 118 3.08 -4.98 -9.29
CA GLU A 118 2.16 -4.62 -10.36
C GLU A 118 1.70 -5.85 -11.17
N PHE A 119 0.38 -6.02 -11.28
CA PHE A 119 -0.24 -7.05 -12.08
C PHE A 119 -1.00 -6.44 -13.26
N LYS A 120 -0.53 -6.69 -14.48
CA LYS A 120 -1.15 -6.20 -15.72
C LYS A 120 -1.65 -7.35 -16.61
N VAL A 121 -2.90 -7.27 -17.06
CA VAL A 121 -3.48 -8.23 -18.01
C VAL A 121 -4.01 -7.51 -19.25
N ALA A 122 -3.35 -7.76 -20.37
CA ALA A 122 -3.75 -7.34 -21.71
C ALA A 122 -4.09 -8.60 -22.54
N GLY A 123 -5.31 -9.13 -22.35
CA GLY A 123 -5.76 -10.37 -22.96
C GLY A 123 -6.62 -11.18 -22.00
N SER A 124 -6.45 -12.50 -21.95
CA SER A 124 -7.13 -13.41 -21.03
C SER A 124 -6.18 -13.93 -19.96
N GLY A 125 -6.35 -13.50 -18.71
CA GLY A 125 -5.59 -13.95 -17.57
C GLY A 125 -6.40 -14.88 -16.67
N ARG A 126 -5.77 -15.89 -16.09
CA ARG A 126 -6.32 -16.62 -14.95
C ARG A 126 -5.30 -16.65 -13.83
N ILE A 127 -5.72 -16.34 -12.61
CA ILE A 127 -4.89 -16.49 -11.43
C ILE A 127 -5.47 -17.58 -10.54
N GLN A 128 -4.68 -18.60 -10.31
CA GLN A 128 -5.00 -19.70 -9.42
C GLN A 128 -4.33 -19.44 -8.06
N GLY A 129 -5.17 -19.10 -7.08
CA GLY A 129 -4.75 -18.78 -5.72
C GLY A 129 -4.98 -17.32 -5.33
N PRO A 130 -4.69 -16.96 -4.07
CA PRO A 130 -4.85 -15.59 -3.59
C PRO A 130 -3.80 -14.66 -4.21
N LEU A 131 -4.23 -13.45 -4.59
CA LEU A 131 -3.38 -12.41 -5.17
C LEU A 131 -3.15 -11.28 -4.15
N GLU A 132 -1.89 -10.98 -3.87
CA GLU A 132 -1.47 -9.81 -3.10
C GLU A 132 -0.62 -8.91 -3.99
N CYS A 133 -1.08 -7.69 -4.23
CA CYS A 133 -0.32 -6.74 -5.04
C CYS A 133 -0.55 -5.30 -4.64
N GLN A 134 0.19 -4.35 -5.21
CA GLN A 134 -0.12 -2.93 -5.02
C GLN A 134 -1.12 -2.47 -6.06
N THR A 135 -0.86 -2.76 -7.34
CA THR A 135 -1.73 -2.29 -8.43
C THR A 135 -2.14 -3.43 -9.36
N VAL A 136 -3.44 -3.53 -9.62
CA VAL A 136 -4.05 -4.43 -10.61
C VAL A 136 -4.58 -3.60 -11.78
N ARG A 137 -4.21 -3.97 -13.00
CA ARG A 137 -4.77 -3.40 -14.24
C ARG A 137 -5.22 -4.51 -15.18
N VAL A 138 -6.51 -4.58 -15.43
CA VAL A 138 -7.12 -5.54 -16.36
C VAL A 138 -7.78 -4.81 -17.52
N SER A 139 -7.23 -4.98 -18.72
CA SER A 139 -7.80 -4.43 -19.96
C SER A 139 -8.59 -5.46 -20.77
N GLY A 140 -8.42 -6.76 -20.50
CA GLY A 140 -9.13 -7.85 -21.19
C GLY A 140 -10.04 -8.65 -20.26
N SER A 141 -9.92 -9.97 -20.25
CA SER A 141 -10.66 -10.84 -19.33
C SER A 141 -9.73 -11.38 -18.25
N CYS A 142 -10.13 -11.35 -16.98
CA CYS A 142 -9.34 -11.92 -15.89
C CYS A 142 -10.21 -12.75 -14.95
N ASP A 143 -9.84 -14.00 -14.73
CA ASP A 143 -10.44 -14.86 -13.72
C ASP A 143 -9.48 -15.00 -12.52
N LEU A 144 -9.91 -14.57 -11.34
CA LEU A 144 -9.18 -14.66 -10.08
C LEU A 144 -9.90 -15.69 -9.21
N ASP A 145 -9.32 -16.89 -9.06
CA ASP A 145 -9.97 -18.00 -8.35
C ASP A 145 -9.93 -17.84 -6.81
N GLY A 146 -9.08 -16.95 -6.30
CA GLY A 146 -8.88 -16.70 -4.86
C GLY A 146 -9.31 -15.30 -4.40
N ASP A 147 -8.93 -14.99 -3.15
CA ASP A 147 -9.10 -13.64 -2.58
C ASP A 147 -8.04 -12.69 -3.17
N VAL A 148 -8.43 -11.43 -3.36
CA VAL A 148 -7.56 -10.38 -3.92
C VAL A 148 -7.36 -9.28 -2.89
N ARG A 149 -6.11 -8.93 -2.65
CA ARG A 149 -5.70 -7.78 -1.84
C ARG A 149 -4.83 -6.86 -2.67
N CYS A 150 -5.28 -5.63 -2.86
CA CYS A 150 -4.53 -4.61 -3.55
C CYS A 150 -4.70 -3.23 -2.93
N VAL A 151 -3.95 -2.24 -3.42
CA VAL A 151 -4.19 -0.83 -3.12
C VAL A 151 -5.09 -0.28 -4.22
N ASP A 152 -4.63 -0.37 -5.48
CA ASP A 152 -5.37 0.07 -6.67
C ASP A 152 -5.89 -1.11 -7.48
N PHE A 153 -7.20 -1.20 -7.69
CA PHE A 153 -7.82 -2.15 -8.62
C PHE A 153 -8.47 -1.42 -9.79
N ARG A 154 -7.94 -1.60 -11.01
CA ARG A 154 -8.55 -1.05 -12.24
C ARG A 154 -8.92 -2.15 -13.23
N SER A 155 -10.20 -2.19 -13.61
CA SER A 155 -10.71 -3.12 -14.60
C SER A 155 -11.51 -2.40 -15.68
N SER A 156 -10.89 -2.25 -16.85
CA SER A 156 -11.55 -1.74 -18.07
C SER A 156 -12.21 -2.86 -18.89
N GLY A 157 -11.83 -4.11 -18.64
CA GLY A 157 -12.40 -5.28 -19.32
C GLY A 157 -13.39 -6.06 -18.44
N SER A 158 -13.40 -7.39 -18.54
CA SER A 158 -14.27 -8.28 -17.74
C SER A 158 -13.47 -9.06 -16.71
N SER A 159 -13.67 -8.76 -15.43
CA SER A 159 -12.95 -9.41 -14.32
C SER A 159 -13.93 -10.18 -13.45
N ARG A 160 -13.54 -11.40 -13.05
CA ARG A 160 -14.26 -12.22 -12.08
C ARG A 160 -13.33 -12.54 -10.91
N VAL A 161 -13.80 -12.29 -9.70
CA VAL A 161 -13.14 -12.65 -8.44
C VAL A 161 -14.03 -13.66 -7.74
N ALA A 162 -13.57 -14.91 -7.63
CA ALA A 162 -14.30 -15.98 -6.95
C ALA A 162 -14.20 -15.86 -5.41
N GLY A 163 -13.18 -15.16 -4.91
CA GLY A 163 -13.02 -14.82 -3.50
C GLY A 163 -13.61 -13.46 -3.11
N SER A 164 -13.07 -12.89 -2.04
CA SER A 164 -13.34 -11.51 -1.62
C SER A 164 -12.29 -10.55 -2.22
N LEU A 165 -12.71 -9.34 -2.56
CA LEU A 165 -11.83 -8.26 -3.05
C LEU A 165 -11.62 -7.23 -1.95
N HIS A 166 -10.37 -6.97 -1.59
CA HIS A 166 -9.98 -5.92 -0.66
C HIS A 166 -9.05 -4.95 -1.40
N ALA A 167 -9.45 -3.69 -1.48
CA ALA A 167 -8.69 -2.64 -2.14
C ALA A 167 -8.74 -1.33 -1.33
N GLU A 168 -7.94 -0.34 -1.67
CA GLU A 168 -8.18 1.04 -1.26
C GLU A 168 -9.06 1.71 -2.32
N ASP A 169 -8.59 1.72 -3.57
CA ASP A 169 -9.28 2.28 -4.73
C ASP A 169 -9.76 1.18 -5.69
N VAL A 170 -11.02 1.23 -6.10
CA VAL A 170 -11.60 0.33 -7.10
C VAL A 170 -12.23 1.13 -8.25
N ASP A 171 -11.64 1.06 -9.44
CA ASP A 171 -12.18 1.64 -10.68
C ASP A 171 -12.60 0.53 -11.65
N VAL A 172 -13.90 0.50 -11.98
CA VAL A 172 -14.48 -0.45 -12.92
C VAL A 172 -15.18 0.30 -14.04
N SER A 173 -14.53 0.33 -15.21
CA SER A 173 -15.14 0.84 -16.44
C SER A 173 -15.82 -0.25 -17.28
N GLY A 174 -15.41 -1.51 -17.10
CA GLY A 174 -15.96 -2.67 -17.81
C GLY A 174 -16.98 -3.45 -16.98
N ALA A 175 -16.72 -4.73 -16.75
CA ALA A 175 -17.54 -5.58 -15.88
C ALA A 175 -16.67 -6.18 -14.77
N LEU A 176 -17.13 -6.09 -13.53
CA LEU A 176 -16.52 -6.75 -12.37
C LEU A 176 -17.57 -7.60 -11.67
N GLU A 177 -17.25 -8.87 -11.43
CA GLU A 177 -18.05 -9.80 -10.65
C GLU A 177 -17.24 -10.30 -9.45
N VAL A 178 -17.73 -10.06 -8.24
CA VAL A 178 -17.15 -10.55 -6.98
C VAL A 178 -18.13 -11.53 -6.35
N ALA A 179 -17.70 -12.78 -6.18
CA ALA A 179 -18.59 -13.85 -5.70
C ALA A 179 -18.86 -13.77 -4.19
N LYS A 180 -17.98 -13.12 -3.42
CA LYS A 180 -18.13 -12.89 -1.97
C LYS A 180 -18.25 -11.39 -1.68
N ASP A 181 -17.44 -10.87 -0.76
CA ASP A 181 -17.51 -9.50 -0.28
C ASP A 181 -16.49 -8.60 -1.01
N LEU A 182 -16.86 -7.34 -1.19
CA LEU A 182 -15.98 -6.27 -1.69
C LEU A 182 -15.78 -5.25 -0.57
N ASN A 183 -14.54 -5.06 -0.15
CA ASN A 183 -14.16 -4.04 0.84
C ASN A 183 -13.20 -3.05 0.18
N ALA A 184 -13.55 -1.79 0.17
CA ALA A 184 -12.74 -0.72 -0.39
C ALA A 184 -12.83 0.56 0.44
N VAL A 185 -12.00 1.55 0.14
CA VAL A 185 -12.19 2.93 0.62
C VAL A 185 -13.05 3.66 -0.42
N ASP A 186 -12.58 3.68 -1.66
CA ASP A 186 -13.24 4.34 -2.79
C ASP A 186 -13.65 3.32 -3.85
N VAL A 187 -14.91 3.37 -4.28
CA VAL A 187 -15.42 2.53 -5.38
C VAL A 187 -16.07 3.40 -6.43
N SER A 188 -15.52 3.36 -7.65
CA SER A 188 -16.07 4.01 -8.84
C SER A 188 -16.39 2.97 -9.91
N ALA A 189 -17.69 2.79 -10.20
CA ALA A 189 -18.15 1.82 -11.19
C ALA A 189 -18.99 2.50 -12.29
N SER A 190 -18.39 2.72 -13.45
CA SER A 190 -19.09 3.28 -14.63
C SER A 190 -19.68 2.21 -15.57
N GLY A 191 -19.29 0.95 -15.40
CA GLY A 191 -19.78 -0.18 -16.19
C GLY A 191 -20.80 -1.06 -15.47
N SER A 192 -20.50 -2.34 -15.31
CA SER A 192 -21.32 -3.30 -14.56
C SER A 192 -20.58 -3.83 -13.35
N LEU A 193 -21.13 -3.64 -12.16
CA LEU A 193 -20.60 -4.19 -10.91
C LEU A 193 -21.59 -5.20 -10.33
N ARG A 194 -21.14 -6.44 -10.13
CA ARG A 194 -21.88 -7.48 -9.41
C ARG A 194 -21.11 -7.92 -8.18
N VAL A 195 -21.75 -7.88 -7.03
CA VAL A 195 -21.25 -8.41 -5.76
C VAL A 195 -22.31 -9.35 -5.18
N ASP A 196 -21.96 -10.62 -5.06
CA ASP A 196 -22.87 -11.66 -4.58
C ASP A 196 -22.96 -11.70 -3.03
N GLY A 197 -21.96 -11.14 -2.34
CA GLY A 197 -21.94 -10.90 -0.89
C GLY A 197 -22.29 -9.45 -0.54
N SER A 198 -21.53 -8.87 0.40
CA SER A 198 -21.69 -7.48 0.86
C SER A 198 -20.63 -6.57 0.26
N LEU A 199 -20.97 -5.29 0.08
CA LEU A 199 -20.07 -4.23 -0.33
C LEU A 199 -19.88 -3.26 0.83
N SER A 200 -18.64 -3.06 1.26
CA SER A 200 -18.27 -2.01 2.23
C SER A 200 -17.31 -1.02 1.57
N ALA A 201 -17.65 0.26 1.61
CA ALA A 201 -16.83 1.37 1.13
C ALA A 201 -16.88 2.56 2.12
N GLN A 202 -16.06 3.58 1.92
CA GLN A 202 -16.31 4.92 2.46
C GLN A 202 -17.11 5.71 1.43
N ASP A 203 -16.60 5.78 0.21
CA ASP A 203 -17.22 6.46 -0.92
C ASP A 203 -17.62 5.44 -1.99
N PHE A 204 -18.90 5.42 -2.34
CA PHE A 204 -19.43 4.59 -3.42
C PHE A 204 -20.06 5.45 -4.50
N HIS A 205 -19.41 5.50 -5.66
CA HIS A 205 -19.94 6.14 -6.86
C HIS A 205 -20.20 5.11 -7.96
N SER A 206 -21.39 5.14 -8.56
CA SER A 206 -21.68 4.34 -9.74
C SER A 206 -22.43 5.12 -10.80
N ALA A 207 -22.02 4.94 -12.06
CA ALA A 207 -22.64 5.51 -13.25
C ALA A 207 -23.05 4.42 -14.26
N GLY A 208 -23.53 3.28 -13.78
CA GLY A 208 -23.79 2.09 -14.60
C GLY A 208 -24.85 1.16 -14.02
N ASN A 209 -24.59 -0.15 -14.13
CA ASN A 209 -25.45 -1.20 -13.56
C ASN A 209 -24.80 -1.78 -12.30
N VAL A 210 -25.55 -1.79 -11.20
CA VAL A 210 -25.06 -2.32 -9.91
C VAL A 210 -25.98 -3.42 -9.43
N GLN A 211 -25.40 -4.58 -9.13
CA GLN A 211 -26.08 -5.71 -8.53
C GLN A 211 -25.35 -6.12 -7.25
N VAL A 212 -25.93 -5.81 -6.09
CA VAL A 212 -25.40 -6.24 -4.80
C VAL A 212 -26.45 -7.10 -4.12
N ARG A 213 -26.19 -8.40 -3.97
CA ARG A 213 -27.19 -9.30 -3.37
C ARG A 213 -27.34 -9.07 -1.85
N GLY A 214 -26.23 -8.77 -1.17
CA GLY A 214 -26.21 -8.49 0.26
C GLY A 214 -26.45 -7.01 0.59
N GLU A 215 -25.62 -6.48 1.49
CA GLU A 215 -25.70 -5.11 1.97
C GLU A 215 -24.63 -4.24 1.30
N LEU A 216 -24.99 -3.02 0.91
CA LEU A 216 -24.09 -1.93 0.54
C LEU A 216 -23.95 -1.00 1.74
N LYS A 217 -22.76 -0.93 2.33
CA LYS A 217 -22.41 -0.03 3.43
C LYS A 217 -21.38 0.98 2.95
N ALA A 218 -21.73 2.26 2.92
CA ALA A 218 -20.78 3.34 2.65
C ALA A 218 -21.13 4.59 3.46
N GLN A 219 -20.21 5.53 3.62
CA GLN A 219 -20.55 6.83 4.20
C GLN A 219 -21.34 7.63 3.17
N ASP A 220 -20.78 7.75 1.96
CA ASP A 220 -21.37 8.44 0.82
C ASP A 220 -21.74 7.44 -0.28
N VAL A 221 -23.01 7.44 -0.70
CA VAL A 221 -23.54 6.59 -1.76
C VAL A 221 -24.13 7.46 -2.85
N ASP A 222 -23.48 7.50 -4.02
CA ASP A 222 -23.95 8.20 -5.21
C ASP A 222 -24.18 7.22 -6.37
N ILE A 223 -25.45 6.99 -6.71
CA ILE A 223 -25.84 6.07 -7.77
C ILE A 223 -26.50 6.86 -8.91
N GLU A 224 -25.76 7.03 -9.99
CA GLU A 224 -26.27 7.51 -11.27
C GLU A 224 -26.79 6.34 -12.10
N LEU A 225 -28.11 6.29 -12.26
CA LEU A 225 -28.82 5.19 -12.90
C LEU A 225 -28.58 5.14 -14.41
N GLY A 226 -27.61 4.32 -14.85
CA GLY A 226 -27.34 3.99 -16.25
C GLY A 226 -28.13 2.80 -16.82
N GLY A 227 -28.73 1.98 -15.95
CA GLY A 227 -29.58 0.84 -16.30
C GLY A 227 -30.29 0.26 -15.07
N SER A 228 -30.76 -0.98 -15.14
CA SER A 228 -31.49 -1.62 -14.04
C SER A 228 -30.54 -2.15 -12.97
N SER A 229 -30.62 -1.57 -11.77
CA SER A 229 -29.79 -1.90 -10.62
C SER A 229 -30.63 -2.55 -9.52
N ARG A 230 -30.05 -3.51 -8.81
CA ARG A 230 -30.69 -4.21 -7.69
C ARG A 230 -29.73 -4.34 -6.52
N ILE A 231 -30.12 -3.83 -5.37
CA ILE A 231 -29.31 -3.88 -4.14
C ILE A 231 -30.19 -4.46 -3.03
N GLY A 232 -29.68 -5.37 -2.19
CA GLY A 232 -30.45 -5.92 -1.08
C GLY A 232 -30.78 -4.83 -0.05
N THR A 233 -29.76 -4.34 0.63
CA THR A 233 -29.90 -3.22 1.58
C THR A 233 -28.84 -2.15 1.31
N ILE A 234 -29.22 -0.87 1.36
CA ILE A 234 -28.29 0.26 1.35
C ILE A 234 -28.26 0.87 2.74
N GLN A 235 -27.06 1.06 3.27
CA GLN A 235 -26.82 1.74 4.53
C GLN A 235 -25.71 2.78 4.38
N GLY A 236 -25.98 4.03 4.73
CA GLY A 236 -24.96 5.08 4.71
C GLY A 236 -25.36 6.37 5.42
N GLN A 237 -24.53 7.41 5.36
CA GLN A 237 -24.87 8.73 5.89
C GLN A 237 -25.65 9.50 4.82
N ASP A 238 -25.01 9.70 3.67
CA ASP A 238 -25.55 10.42 2.53
C ASP A 238 -25.84 9.44 1.39
N ILE A 239 -27.11 9.31 0.99
CA ILE A 239 -27.55 8.40 -0.06
C ILE A 239 -28.26 9.20 -1.14
N VAL A 240 -27.67 9.25 -2.32
CA VAL A 240 -28.16 10.02 -3.46
C VAL A 240 -28.30 9.10 -4.68
N VAL A 241 -29.52 8.98 -5.19
CA VAL A 241 -29.82 8.19 -6.40
C VAL A 241 -30.35 9.14 -7.48
N ARG A 242 -29.58 9.24 -8.57
CA ARG A 242 -29.77 10.23 -9.64
C ARG A 242 -29.96 9.56 -10.99
N VAL A 243 -30.35 10.35 -11.98
CA VAL A 243 -30.48 9.91 -13.36
C VAL A 243 -29.45 10.65 -14.21
N SER A 244 -28.70 9.91 -15.04
CA SER A 244 -27.81 10.53 -16.02
C SER A 244 -28.61 11.41 -16.98
N GLY A 245 -28.28 12.70 -17.05
CA GLY A 245 -28.89 13.63 -17.99
C GLY A 245 -28.41 13.35 -19.42
N GLY A 246 -29.32 12.94 -20.31
CA GLY A 246 -29.02 12.79 -21.73
C GLY A 246 -30.15 12.12 -22.52
N PHE A 247 -30.51 12.70 -23.67
CA PHE A 247 -31.62 12.23 -24.53
C PHE A 247 -31.42 10.83 -25.13
N LEU A 248 -30.22 10.26 -25.05
CA LEU A 248 -29.85 8.95 -25.61
C LEU A 248 -29.59 7.84 -24.59
N ARG A 249 -29.58 8.13 -23.28
CA ARG A 249 -29.28 7.11 -22.26
C ARG A 249 -30.55 6.40 -21.79
N SER A 250 -30.45 5.08 -21.66
CA SER A 250 -31.56 4.26 -21.17
C SER A 250 -31.96 4.74 -19.77
N ARG A 251 -33.27 4.85 -19.54
CA ARG A 251 -33.80 5.16 -18.24
C ARG A 251 -33.61 3.95 -17.33
N GLY A 252 -32.57 3.97 -16.49
CA GLY A 252 -32.33 2.96 -15.45
C GLY A 252 -33.32 2.99 -14.27
N ASP A 253 -33.38 1.96 -13.47
CA ASP A 253 -34.26 1.88 -12.29
C ASP A 253 -33.49 1.21 -11.16
N LEU A 254 -33.80 1.58 -9.92
CA LEU A 254 -33.19 0.97 -8.75
C LEU A 254 -34.25 0.21 -7.97
N THR A 255 -34.00 -1.08 -7.73
CA THR A 255 -34.79 -1.88 -6.79
C THR A 255 -33.95 -2.15 -5.54
N VAL A 256 -34.45 -1.74 -4.37
CA VAL A 256 -33.81 -2.00 -3.08
C VAL A 256 -34.81 -2.60 -2.11
N ASP A 257 -34.42 -3.57 -1.28
CA ASP A 257 -35.35 -4.06 -0.25
C ASP A 257 -35.43 -3.03 0.89
N ARG A 258 -34.28 -2.54 1.35
CA ARG A 258 -34.21 -1.61 2.49
C ARG A 258 -33.15 -0.52 2.30
N ILE A 259 -33.49 0.72 2.62
CA ILE A 259 -32.57 1.87 2.63
C ILE A 259 -32.57 2.48 4.03
N VAL A 260 -31.40 2.68 4.61
CA VAL A 260 -31.22 3.34 5.91
C VAL A 260 -30.10 4.36 5.79
N GLY A 261 -30.41 5.65 5.93
CA GLY A 261 -29.37 6.67 6.01
C GLY A 261 -29.76 7.89 6.82
N GLN A 262 -28.91 8.91 6.86
CA GLN A 262 -29.24 10.17 7.50
C GLN A 262 -29.97 11.08 6.50
N ASP A 263 -29.32 11.33 5.37
CA ASP A 263 -29.79 12.12 4.25
C ASP A 263 -30.04 11.20 3.05
N VAL A 264 -31.26 11.18 2.54
CA VAL A 264 -31.67 10.21 1.50
C VAL A 264 -32.43 10.92 0.38
N ASP A 265 -31.83 11.03 -0.81
CA ASP A 265 -32.46 11.55 -2.02
C ASP A 265 -32.60 10.44 -3.08
N LEU A 266 -33.84 10.12 -3.44
CA LEU A 266 -34.15 8.97 -4.30
C LEU A 266 -34.93 9.39 -5.55
N VAL A 267 -34.46 8.97 -6.73
CA VAL A 267 -35.18 9.12 -8.00
C VAL A 267 -35.29 7.76 -8.70
N ARG A 268 -36.49 7.41 -9.20
CA ARG A 268 -36.75 6.13 -9.89
C ARG A 268 -36.36 4.89 -9.09
N THR A 269 -36.65 4.93 -7.80
CA THR A 269 -36.35 3.85 -6.85
C THR A 269 -37.62 3.13 -6.43
N THR A 270 -37.61 1.80 -6.49
CA THR A 270 -38.60 0.93 -5.85
C THR A 270 -37.98 0.37 -4.57
N ALA A 271 -38.59 0.67 -3.42
CA ALA A 271 -38.10 0.19 -2.13
C ALA A 271 -39.21 -0.31 -1.19
N ALA A 272 -38.95 -1.37 -0.43
CA ALA A 272 -39.92 -1.83 0.57
C ALA A 272 -39.87 -0.96 1.84
N TYR A 273 -38.67 -0.53 2.25
CA TYR A 273 -38.52 0.28 3.45
C TYR A 273 -37.41 1.33 3.29
N VAL A 274 -37.72 2.57 3.62
CA VAL A 274 -36.75 3.69 3.64
C VAL A 274 -36.81 4.37 5.00
N GLN A 275 -35.64 4.55 5.63
CA GLN A 275 -35.51 5.26 6.89
C GLN A 275 -34.39 6.30 6.84
N GLY A 276 -34.67 7.50 7.34
CA GLY A 276 -33.63 8.49 7.61
C GLY A 276 -34.08 9.70 8.42
N GLN A 277 -33.20 10.69 8.59
CA GLN A 277 -33.57 11.96 9.21
C GLN A 277 -34.27 12.82 8.15
N ASP A 278 -33.57 13.09 7.05
CA ASP A 278 -34.02 13.91 5.94
C ASP A 278 -34.21 13.04 4.69
N VAL A 279 -35.47 12.79 4.32
CA VAL A 279 -35.81 11.92 3.19
C VAL A 279 -36.51 12.69 2.08
N ARG A 280 -35.88 12.75 0.91
CA ARG A 280 -36.42 13.33 -0.33
C ARG A 280 -36.71 12.23 -1.34
N ILE A 281 -38.00 12.03 -1.61
CA ILE A 281 -38.47 11.10 -2.62
C ILE A 281 -38.77 11.90 -3.88
N GLY A 282 -37.79 11.94 -4.78
CA GLY A 282 -37.89 12.52 -6.11
C GLY A 282 -38.81 11.74 -7.05
N PRO A 283 -38.83 12.06 -8.36
CA PRO A 283 -39.82 11.53 -9.30
C PRO A 283 -39.77 10.01 -9.51
N HIS A 284 -40.94 9.42 -9.79
CA HIS A 284 -41.13 8.03 -10.21
C HIS A 284 -40.63 6.97 -9.22
N CYS A 285 -40.68 7.27 -7.93
CA CYS A 285 -40.37 6.32 -6.87
C CYS A 285 -41.63 5.56 -6.41
N ARG A 286 -41.44 4.32 -5.98
CA ARG A 286 -42.48 3.48 -5.37
C ARG A 286 -41.95 2.93 -4.06
N ILE A 287 -42.47 3.41 -2.94
CA ILE A 287 -41.99 3.02 -1.61
C ILE A 287 -43.13 2.47 -0.78
N ASP A 288 -42.94 1.31 -0.16
CA ASP A 288 -43.98 0.73 0.70
C ASP A 288 -44.05 1.47 2.05
N THR A 289 -42.95 1.54 2.80
CA THR A 289 -42.92 2.28 4.08
C THR A 289 -41.77 3.27 4.12
N VAL A 290 -42.06 4.52 4.50
CA VAL A 290 -41.05 5.56 4.78
C VAL A 290 -41.13 5.97 6.25
N VAL A 291 -39.98 6.00 6.92
CA VAL A 291 -39.81 6.50 8.28
C VAL A 291 -38.81 7.66 8.24
N ALA A 292 -39.27 8.89 8.49
CA ALA A 292 -38.40 10.07 8.41
C ALA A 292 -38.73 11.12 9.48
N GLN A 293 -37.80 12.01 9.81
CA GLN A 293 -38.11 13.22 10.58
C GLN A 293 -38.65 14.29 9.64
N GLU A 294 -37.92 14.57 8.55
CA GLU A 294 -38.38 15.39 7.44
C GLU A 294 -38.60 14.56 6.19
N LEU A 295 -39.74 14.76 5.53
CA LEU A 295 -40.13 14.00 4.35
C LEU A 295 -40.68 14.93 3.26
N VAL A 296 -40.01 14.93 2.11
CA VAL A 296 -40.49 15.57 0.88
C VAL A 296 -40.78 14.51 -0.16
N VAL A 297 -41.97 14.51 -0.75
CA VAL A 297 -42.37 13.53 -1.77
C VAL A 297 -42.85 14.25 -3.02
N HIS A 298 -42.26 13.92 -4.16
CA HIS A 298 -42.66 14.40 -5.47
C HIS A 298 -44.04 13.84 -5.87
N GLU A 299 -44.84 14.62 -6.60
CA GLU A 299 -46.21 14.26 -7.01
C GLU A 299 -46.31 12.99 -7.87
N SER A 300 -45.25 12.65 -8.58
CA SER A 300 -45.19 11.46 -9.44
C SER A 300 -44.76 10.18 -8.73
N SER A 301 -44.57 10.23 -7.40
CA SER A 301 -44.08 9.12 -6.58
C SER A 301 -45.16 8.61 -5.63
N GLU A 302 -45.16 7.30 -5.42
CA GLU A 302 -46.15 6.61 -4.60
C GLU A 302 -45.49 6.11 -3.31
N VAL A 303 -46.05 6.50 -2.16
CA VAL A 303 -45.62 6.02 -0.84
C VAL A 303 -46.84 5.46 -0.11
N LYS A 304 -46.84 4.16 0.23
CA LYS A 304 -48.03 3.52 0.84
C LYS A 304 -48.20 3.90 2.31
N GLU A 305 -47.13 3.86 3.10
CA GLU A 305 -47.15 4.19 4.52
C GLU A 305 -46.08 5.23 4.85
N ARG A 306 -46.46 6.26 5.61
CA ARG A 306 -45.58 7.34 6.05
C ARG A 306 -45.61 7.41 7.58
N ARG A 307 -44.45 7.29 8.22
CA ARG A 307 -44.29 7.45 9.67
C ARG A 307 -43.31 8.58 9.92
N VAL A 308 -43.79 9.64 10.55
CA VAL A 308 -42.93 10.74 10.98
C VAL A 308 -42.44 10.44 12.38
N GLN A 309 -41.14 10.35 12.60
CA GLN A 309 -40.57 10.24 13.94
C GLN A 309 -40.62 11.63 14.57
N ASN A 310 -41.63 11.86 15.43
CA ASN A 310 -41.60 13.02 16.32
C ASN A 310 -40.66 12.68 17.48
N GLU A 311 -39.70 13.57 17.75
CA GLU A 311 -38.79 13.52 18.91
C GLU A 311 -39.51 13.30 20.25
#